data_AF-A0A376E7A1-F1
#
_entry.id   AF-A0A376E7A1-F1
#
_cell.length_a   1.000
_cell.length_b   1.000
_cell.length_c   1.000
_cell.angle_alpha   90.00
_cell.angle_beta   90.00
_cell.angle_gamma   90.00
#
_symmetry.space_group_name_H-M   'P 1'
#
loop_
_entity.id
_entity.type
_entity.pdbx_description
1 polymer ?
#
loop_
_entity_poly.entity_id
_entity_poly.type
_entity_poly.pdbx_seq_one_letter_code
_entity_poly.pdbx_strand_id
1 'polypeptide(L)'
;MGDHAEGTKVMNFISAQATKDATMAESILKSMQTGKTFIHYNGNYHSKEFGGIYWYIKQQNPNLKMAVISVFESEDPELKVPAKDYIPTDFNLIIPTDMTKTFKIQ
;
A
#
# COMPACT_ATOMS: atom_id res chain seq x y z
N MET A 1 5.85 12.87 33.67
CA MET A 1 6.73 12.03 32.82
C MET A 1 5.91 10.86 32.28
N GLY A 2 5.37 10.96 31.07
CA GLY A 2 4.54 9.90 30.45
C GLY A 2 4.53 10.01 28.91
N ASP A 3 4.50 11.22 28.38
CA ASP A 3 4.47 11.50 26.94
C ASP A 3 5.72 11.05 26.15
N HIS A 4 6.90 10.96 26.78
CA HIS A 4 8.14 10.61 26.06
C HIS A 4 8.24 9.13 25.68
N ALA A 5 7.62 8.23 26.46
CA ALA A 5 7.64 6.79 26.18
C ALA A 5 6.71 6.43 25.01
N GLU A 6 5.59 7.13 24.89
CA GLU A 6 4.61 6.91 23.83
C GLU A 6 5.13 7.38 22.47
N GLY A 7 5.79 8.54 22.42
CA GLY A 7 6.46 9.03 21.21
C GLY A 7 7.55 8.08 20.70
N THR A 8 8.33 7.49 21.61
CA THR A 8 9.38 6.51 21.24
C THR A 8 8.77 5.25 20.61
N LYS A 9 7.63 4.78 21.14
CA LYS A 9 6.93 3.59 20.62
C LYS A 9 6.36 3.83 19.21
N VAL A 10 5.80 5.01 18.96
CA VAL A 10 5.31 5.41 17.62
C VAL A 10 6.47 5.45 16.61
N MET A 11 7.59 6.05 16.97
CA MET A 11 8.77 6.10 16.09
C MET A 11 9.34 4.72 15.76
N ASN A 12 9.36 3.82 16.73
CA ASN A 12 9.77 2.42 16.49
C ASN A 12 8.82 1.71 15.52
N PHE A 13 7.51 1.93 15.65
CA PHE A 13 6.53 1.36 14.74
C PHE A 13 6.68 1.89 13.31
N ILE A 14 6.84 3.21 13.15
CA ILE A 14 7.10 3.83 11.84
C ILE A 14 8.39 3.28 11.23
N SER A 15 9.47 3.19 12.00
CA SER A 15 10.75 2.67 11.53
C SER A 15 10.66 1.19 11.11
N ALA A 16 9.89 0.39 11.85
CA ALA A 16 9.64 -1.00 11.50
C ALA A 16 8.86 -1.13 10.19
N GLN A 17 7.82 -0.31 9.98
CA GLN A 17 7.08 -0.27 8.71
C GLN A 17 7.98 0.14 7.54
N ALA A 18 8.77 1.21 7.70
CA ALA A 18 9.70 1.66 6.68
C ALA A 18 10.74 0.59 6.31
N THR A 19 11.27 -0.13 7.32
CA THR A 19 12.21 -1.24 7.10
C THR A 19 11.54 -2.39 6.33
N LYS A 20 10.28 -2.70 6.65
CA LYS A 20 9.50 -3.72 5.95
C LYS A 20 9.28 -3.32 4.49
N ASP A 21 8.88 -2.08 4.22
CA ASP A 21 8.66 -1.56 2.87
C ASP A 21 9.94 -1.55 2.04
N ALA A 22 11.06 -1.11 2.64
CA ALA A 22 12.37 -1.13 1.98
C ALA A 22 12.80 -2.56 1.61
N THR A 23 12.57 -3.52 2.51
CA THR A 23 12.91 -4.93 2.27
C THR A 23 12.03 -5.55 1.19
N MET A 24 10.73 -5.24 1.19
CA MET A 24 9.82 -5.69 0.12
C MET A 24 10.22 -5.09 -1.24
N ALA A 25 10.53 -3.81 -1.30
CA ALA A 25 11.02 -3.14 -2.51
C ALA A 25 12.29 -3.81 -3.07
N GLU A 26 13.25 -4.12 -2.19
CA GLU A 26 14.48 -4.80 -2.55
C GLU A 26 14.22 -6.20 -3.13
N SER A 27 13.36 -6.98 -2.47
CA SER A 27 13.01 -8.34 -2.91
C SER A 27 12.26 -8.33 -4.24
N ILE A 28 11.37 -7.37 -4.46
CA ILE A 28 10.68 -7.17 -5.74
C ILE A 28 11.70 -6.89 -6.83
N LEU A 29 12.58 -5.90 -6.63
CA LEU A 29 13.58 -5.51 -7.62
C LEU A 29 14.50 -6.67 -8.02
N LYS A 30 14.88 -7.52 -7.06
CA LYS A 30 15.68 -8.74 -7.31
C LYS A 30 14.93 -9.85 -8.05
N SER A 31 13.61 -9.91 -7.89
CA SER A 31 12.77 -10.98 -8.45
C SER A 31 12.21 -10.66 -9.83
N MET A 32 12.30 -9.39 -10.27
CA MET A 32 11.82 -8.98 -11.58
C MET A 32 12.60 -9.66 -12.71
N GLN A 33 11.87 -10.01 -13.77
CA GLN A 33 12.44 -10.59 -14.98
C GLN A 33 12.13 -9.68 -16.17
N THR A 34 13.14 -9.41 -17.01
CA THR A 34 12.99 -8.58 -18.20
C THR A 34 11.88 -9.11 -19.10
N GLY A 35 11.01 -8.20 -19.56
CA GLY A 35 9.90 -8.52 -20.47
C GLY A 35 8.71 -9.19 -19.81
N LYS A 36 8.69 -9.36 -18.48
CA LYS A 36 7.55 -9.93 -17.75
C LYS A 36 6.91 -8.89 -16.84
N THR A 37 5.58 -8.98 -16.72
CA THR A 37 4.83 -8.23 -15.71
C THR A 37 4.99 -8.91 -14.36
N PHE A 38 5.37 -8.14 -13.34
CA PHE A 38 5.43 -8.59 -11.95
C PHE A 38 4.22 -8.06 -11.18
N ILE A 39 3.55 -8.91 -10.41
CA ILE A 39 2.42 -8.53 -9.56
C ILE A 39 2.78 -8.81 -8.11
N HIS A 40 2.76 -7.78 -7.28
CA HIS A 40 2.92 -7.90 -5.83
C HIS A 40 1.57 -7.65 -5.15
N TYR A 41 1.08 -8.63 -4.39
CA TYR A 41 -0.10 -8.44 -3.54
C TYR A 41 0.37 -8.05 -2.14
N ASN A 42 -0.09 -6.89 -1.67
CA ASN A 42 0.24 -6.35 -0.34
C ASN A 42 -0.99 -5.73 0.33
N GLY A 43 -0.90 -5.53 1.65
CA GLY A 43 -1.87 -4.73 2.37
C GLY A 43 -1.82 -3.26 1.92
N ASN A 44 -2.96 -2.59 1.92
CA ASN A 44 -3.13 -1.22 1.39
C ASN A 44 -2.03 -0.26 1.87
N TYR A 45 -1.69 -0.32 3.16
CA TYR A 45 -0.66 0.54 3.78
C TYR A 45 0.68 0.57 3.03
N HIS A 46 1.09 -0.55 2.41
CA HIS A 46 2.41 -0.70 1.80
C HIS A 46 2.55 -0.09 0.40
N SER A 47 1.46 0.38 -0.21
CA SER A 47 1.48 1.05 -1.52
C SER A 47 0.49 2.20 -1.64
N LYS A 48 -0.27 2.50 -0.58
CA LYS A 48 -1.28 3.55 -0.54
C LYS A 48 -0.68 4.87 -1.02
N GLU A 49 -1.37 5.53 -1.96
CA GLU A 49 -1.03 6.87 -2.45
C GLU A 49 0.42 7.01 -2.92
N PHE A 50 0.96 5.97 -3.57
CA PHE A 50 2.35 5.92 -4.03
C PHE A 50 3.40 5.93 -2.90
N GLY A 51 2.99 5.64 -1.66
CA GLY A 51 3.87 5.50 -0.50
C GLY A 51 4.50 4.11 -0.37
N GLY A 52 5.18 3.89 0.76
CA GLY A 52 5.76 2.61 1.15
C GLY A 52 6.67 2.01 0.08
N ILE A 53 6.36 0.79 -0.36
CA ILE A 53 7.13 0.03 -1.36
C ILE A 53 7.32 0.85 -2.64
N TYR A 54 6.28 1.51 -3.13
CA TYR A 54 6.34 2.25 -4.40
C TYR A 54 7.42 3.33 -4.34
N TRP A 55 7.45 4.08 -3.24
CA TRP A 55 8.44 5.14 -3.01
C TRP A 55 9.86 4.56 -3.02
N TYR A 56 10.12 3.48 -2.27
CA TYR A 56 11.44 2.85 -2.24
C TYR A 56 11.89 2.32 -3.60
N ILE A 57 10.98 1.72 -4.39
CA ILE A 57 11.32 1.27 -5.74
C ILE A 57 11.67 2.46 -6.64
N LYS A 58 10.92 3.57 -6.57
CA LYS A 58 11.21 4.77 -7.35
C LYS A 58 12.55 5.42 -7.00
N GLN A 59 12.97 5.34 -5.74
CA GLN A 59 14.29 5.82 -5.32
C GLN A 59 15.44 5.02 -5.95
N GLN A 60 15.24 3.72 -6.18
CA GLN A 60 16.26 2.83 -6.77
C GLN A 60 16.20 2.81 -8.31
N ASN A 61 15.01 2.86 -8.88
CA ASN A 61 14.78 2.86 -10.32
C ASN A 61 13.63 3.81 -10.70
N PRO A 62 13.90 5.11 -10.90
CA PRO A 62 12.86 6.10 -11.20
C PRO A 62 12.13 5.81 -12.52
N ASN A 63 12.81 5.14 -13.46
CA ASN A 63 12.33 4.83 -14.80
C ASN A 63 11.47 3.56 -14.87
N LEU A 64 11.36 2.80 -13.77
CA LEU A 64 10.54 1.60 -13.75
C LEU A 64 9.07 1.97 -13.94
N LYS A 65 8.42 1.33 -14.91
CA LYS A 65 6.98 1.45 -15.13
C LYS A 65 6.26 0.62 -14.09
N MET A 66 5.46 1.27 -13.27
CA MET A 66 4.69 0.67 -12.19
C MET A 66 3.32 1.31 -12.16
N ALA A 67 2.34 0.55 -11.68
CA ALA A 67 1.00 1.05 -11.39
C ALA A 67 0.59 0.57 -10.00
N VAL A 68 -0.14 1.40 -9.27
CA VAL A 68 -0.79 1.04 -8.00
C VAL A 68 -2.28 0.83 -8.26
N ILE A 69 -2.83 -0.25 -7.69
CA ILE A 69 -4.26 -0.53 -7.67
C ILE A 69 -4.77 -0.29 -6.26
N SER A 70 -5.60 0.73 -6.08
CA SER A 70 -6.30 1.01 -4.83
C SER A 70 -7.67 0.33 -4.81
N VAL A 71 -8.06 -0.18 -3.65
CA VAL A 71 -9.38 -0.78 -3.41
C VAL A 71 -10.10 0.04 -2.35
N PHE A 72 -11.31 0.47 -2.68
CA PHE A 72 -12.21 1.21 -1.81
C PHE A 72 -13.51 0.45 -1.65
N GLU A 73 -14.06 0.48 -0.46
CA GLU A 73 -15.36 -0.13 -0.17
C GLU A 73 -16.47 0.93 -0.24
N SER A 74 -17.65 0.54 -0.71
CA SER A 74 -18.82 1.42 -0.81
C SER A 74 -20.10 0.70 -0.39
N GLU A 75 -20.95 1.41 0.34
CA GLU A 75 -22.33 0.98 0.65
C GLU A 75 -23.32 1.41 -0.45
N ASP A 76 -22.92 2.33 -1.35
CA ASP A 76 -23.75 2.76 -2.48
C ASP A 76 -23.81 1.63 -3.53
N PRO A 77 -25.00 1.09 -3.85
CA PRO A 77 -25.17 0.04 -4.85
C PRO A 77 -24.68 0.44 -6.25
N GLU A 78 -24.59 1.74 -6.55
CA GLU A 78 -24.07 2.25 -7.82
C GLU A 78 -22.52 2.28 -7.84
N LEU A 79 -21.85 1.91 -6.74
CA LEU A 79 -20.39 1.84 -6.61
C LEU A 79 -19.69 3.14 -7.03
N LYS A 80 -20.27 4.27 -6.61
CA LYS A 80 -19.66 5.59 -6.82
C LYS A 80 -18.35 5.74 -6.08
N VAL A 81 -17.47 6.59 -6.61
CA VAL A 81 -16.25 6.99 -5.93
C VAL A 81 -16.56 7.64 -4.57
N PRO A 82 -15.77 7.35 -3.51
CA PRO A 82 -16.00 7.96 -2.21
C PRO A 82 -15.90 9.49 -2.25
N ALA A 83 -16.81 10.17 -1.56
CA ALA A 83 -16.82 11.64 -1.50
C ALA A 83 -15.79 12.22 -0.50
N LYS A 84 -15.25 11.39 0.40
CA LYS A 84 -14.25 11.75 1.42
C LYS A 84 -13.09 10.77 1.39
N ASP A 85 -11.91 11.25 1.76
CA ASP A 85 -10.68 10.46 1.89
C ASP A 85 -10.34 9.62 0.63
N TYR A 86 -10.75 10.13 -0.53
CA TYR A 86 -10.49 9.52 -1.83
C TYR A 86 -9.25 10.15 -2.46
N ILE A 87 -8.16 9.39 -2.44
CA ILE A 87 -6.94 9.74 -3.17
C ILE A 87 -6.69 8.64 -4.19
N PRO A 88 -6.98 8.91 -5.48
CA PRO A 88 -6.88 7.88 -6.51
C PRO A 88 -5.43 7.54 -6.83
N THR A 89 -5.21 6.27 -7.19
CA THR A 89 -3.98 5.80 -7.83
C THR A 89 -4.24 5.48 -9.30
N ASP A 90 -3.31 4.79 -9.99
CA ASP A 90 -3.45 4.49 -11.43
C ASP A 90 -4.73 3.72 -11.74
N PHE A 91 -5.12 2.80 -10.85
CA PHE A 91 -6.38 2.06 -10.94
C PHE A 91 -7.10 2.06 -9.60
N ASN A 92 -8.41 2.25 -9.62
CA ASN A 92 -9.23 2.38 -8.41
C ASN A 92 -10.43 1.45 -8.53
N LEU A 93 -10.47 0.42 -7.68
CA LEU A 93 -11.56 -0.53 -7.60
C LEU A 93 -12.51 -0.09 -6.49
N ILE A 94 -13.78 0.12 -6.83
CA ILE A 94 -14.85 0.35 -5.86
C ILE A 94 -15.63 -0.95 -5.72
N ILE A 95 -15.68 -1.50 -4.51
CA ILE A 95 -16.32 -2.78 -4.22
C ILE A 95 -17.43 -2.62 -3.17
N PRO A 96 -18.48 -3.45 -3.18
CA PRO A 96 -19.47 -3.48 -2.10
C PRO A 96 -18.82 -3.78 -0.75
N THR A 97 -19.28 -3.13 0.32
CA THR A 97 -18.83 -3.40 1.69
C THR A 97 -19.14 -4.81 2.18
N ASP A 98 -20.16 -5.46 1.60
CA ASP A 98 -20.62 -6.82 1.92
C ASP A 98 -19.92 -7.92 1.12
N MET A 99 -18.93 -7.58 0.28
CA MET A 99 -18.07 -8.55 -0.38
C MET A 99 -17.34 -9.44 0.65
N THR A 100 -17.17 -10.72 0.35
CA THR A 100 -16.46 -11.66 1.23
C THR A 100 -15.02 -11.20 1.50
N LYS A 101 -14.70 -11.01 2.79
CA LYS A 101 -13.34 -10.66 3.25
C LYS A 101 -12.68 -11.90 3.85
N THR A 102 -11.43 -12.16 3.46
CA THR A 102 -10.68 -13.35 3.90
C THR A 102 -9.69 -13.06 5.05
N PHE A 103 -9.66 -11.82 5.56
CA PHE A 103 -8.82 -11.47 6.70
C PHE A 103 -9.38 -12.07 7.99
N LYS A 104 -8.57 -12.85 8.71
CA LYS A 104 -8.85 -13.19 10.11
C LYS A 104 -8.70 -11.93 10.96
N ILE A 105 -9.76 -11.54 11.65
CA ILE A 105 -9.65 -10.68 12.83
C ILE A 105 -8.86 -11.51 13.86
N GLN A 106 -7.61 -11.13 14.12
CA GLN A 106 -6.87 -11.52 15.31
C GLN A 106 -6.84 -10.33 16.26
#